data_AF-A0A9P6KG25-F1
#
_entry.id   AF-A0A9P6KG25-F1
#
_cell.length_a   1.000
_cell.length_b   1.000
_cell.length_c   1.000
_cell.angle_alpha   90.00
_cell.angle_beta   90.00
_cell.angle_gamma   90.00
#
_symmetry.space_group_name_H-M   'P 1'
#
loop_
_entity.id
_entity.type
_entity.pdbx_description
1 polymer ?
#
loop_
_entity_poly.entity_id
_entity_poly.type
_entity_poly.pdbx_seq_one_letter_code
_entity_poly.pdbx_strand_id
1 'polypeptide(L)'
;MVTTASPALIARQYHALRPTQIVSKKKRAVLDEDDEELEAELLALEREKREQETLERGETANKSEDGASDDEASLAQFQELYDTIYNKTQPATPKHELPRHSSLSKLISLISNAEQAEQIPALVTQWRNRQLPTEALESHRLIRALCKVGHPDIALTLLGDREKYNMHPNQASMRKIVRSFVNKVVPESEEGLKELDGAFLTMAVAPYYNLQADDAYVYASLVKGSLAYGGEEGLRRATATMDEYLLIDGERDQPLTKKVASELVSAAESLSEAYQANDKAAKAKELDASTAVWKKAL
;
A
#
# COMPACT_ATOMS: atom_id res chain seq x y z
N MET A 1 -42.98 15.60 -12.80
CA MET A 1 -41.79 16.24 -12.21
C MET A 1 -40.86 15.13 -11.78
N VAL A 2 -39.79 14.89 -12.54
CA VAL A 2 -38.79 13.86 -12.23
C VAL A 2 -37.81 14.49 -11.24
N THR A 3 -37.90 14.12 -9.97
CA THR A 3 -36.94 14.49 -8.93
C THR A 3 -35.62 13.78 -9.22
N THR A 4 -34.65 14.51 -9.75
CA THR A 4 -33.27 14.04 -9.89
C THR A 4 -32.69 13.88 -8.49
N ALA A 5 -32.33 12.64 -8.13
CA ALA A 5 -31.67 12.34 -6.87
C ALA A 5 -30.35 13.12 -6.76
N SER A 6 -30.03 13.60 -5.56
CA SER A 6 -28.77 14.30 -5.27
C SER A 6 -27.57 13.40 -5.64
N PRO A 7 -26.48 13.95 -6.20
CA PRO A 7 -25.25 13.20 -6.47
C PRO A 7 -24.71 12.44 -5.24
N ALA A 8 -24.91 12.99 -4.04
CA ALA A 8 -24.55 12.34 -2.77
C ALA A 8 -25.32 11.04 -2.49
N LEU A 9 -26.54 10.91 -3.04
CA LEU A 9 -27.36 9.70 -2.93
C LEU A 9 -26.90 8.60 -3.90
N ILE A 10 -26.31 8.98 -5.04
CA ILE A 10 -25.76 8.04 -6.03
C ILE A 10 -24.44 7.45 -5.51
N ALA A 11 -23.58 8.26 -4.86
CA ALA A 11 -22.38 7.77 -4.17
C ALA A 11 -22.73 6.74 -3.07
N ARG A 12 -23.84 6.96 -2.34
CA ARG A 12 -24.35 6.00 -1.35
C ARG A 12 -24.87 4.69 -1.96
N GLN A 13 -25.38 4.70 -3.20
CA GLN A 13 -25.92 3.50 -3.83
C GLN A 13 -24.84 2.44 -4.15
N TYR A 14 -23.59 2.85 -4.38
CA TYR A 14 -22.47 1.92 -4.52
C TYR A 14 -21.95 1.39 -3.18
N HIS A 15 -22.22 2.08 -2.07
CA HIS A 15 -21.90 1.61 -0.71
C HIS A 15 -23.01 0.75 -0.05
N ALA A 16 -24.24 0.76 -0.59
CA ALA A 16 -25.39 0.07 -0.02
C ALA A 16 -25.40 -1.47 -0.21
N LEU A 17 -24.43 -2.04 -0.92
CA LEU A 17 -24.23 -3.50 -1.04
C LEU A 17 -23.35 -4.09 0.07
N ARG A 18 -23.03 -3.34 1.13
CA ARG A 18 -22.38 -3.90 2.32
C ARG A 18 -23.37 -4.78 3.10
N PRO A 19 -23.07 -6.07 3.35
CA PRO A 19 -23.78 -6.83 4.36
C PRO A 19 -23.70 -6.07 5.68
N THR A 20 -24.85 -5.73 6.24
CA THR A 20 -24.97 -5.05 7.52
C THR A 20 -24.34 -5.91 8.62
N GLN A 21 -23.12 -5.58 9.02
CA GLN A 21 -22.52 -6.20 10.20
C GLN A 21 -23.25 -5.68 11.45
N ILE A 22 -23.83 -6.63 12.17
CA ILE A 22 -24.39 -6.46 13.51
C ILE A 22 -23.24 -6.01 14.42
N VAL A 23 -23.24 -4.73 14.79
CA VAL A 23 -22.26 -4.12 15.69
C VAL A 23 -22.45 -4.68 17.10
N SER A 24 -21.68 -5.70 17.47
CA SER A 24 -21.45 -6.01 18.88
C SER A 24 -20.47 -4.96 19.44
N LYS A 25 -20.98 -3.96 20.17
CA LYS A 25 -20.15 -2.99 20.90
C LYS A 25 -19.39 -3.71 22.03
N LYS A 26 -18.19 -4.20 21.73
CA LYS A 26 -17.19 -4.53 22.74
C LYS A 26 -16.28 -3.30 22.84
N LYS A 27 -16.38 -2.55 23.94
CA LYS A 27 -15.38 -1.53 24.32
C LYS A 27 -14.06 -2.25 24.57
N ARG A 28 -13.27 -2.45 23.52
CA ARG A 28 -11.84 -2.72 23.63
C ARG A 28 -11.20 -1.33 23.83
N ALA A 29 -10.37 -1.19 24.85
CA ALA A 29 -9.54 0.00 24.99
C ALA A 29 -8.76 0.16 23.67
N VAL A 30 -8.96 1.29 23.02
CA VAL A 30 -8.22 1.70 21.83
C VAL A 30 -6.80 1.98 22.33
N LEU A 31 -5.93 0.98 22.21
CA LEU A 31 -4.53 1.24 21.94
C LEU A 31 -4.54 1.66 20.47
N ASP A 32 -4.09 2.88 20.20
CA ASP A 32 -4.14 3.46 18.87
C ASP A 32 -3.34 2.57 17.91
N GLU A 33 -3.93 2.11 16.81
CA GLU A 33 -3.22 1.30 15.80
C GLU A 33 -2.00 2.04 15.23
N ASP A 34 -1.98 3.37 15.39
CA ASP A 34 -0.84 4.24 15.12
C ASP A 34 0.35 3.96 16.07
N ASP A 35 0.12 3.54 17.32
CA ASP A 35 1.20 3.18 18.27
C ASP A 35 1.89 1.88 17.86
N GLU A 36 1.16 0.89 17.32
CA GLU A 36 1.78 -0.34 16.81
C GLU A 36 2.59 -0.10 15.52
N GLU A 37 2.12 0.79 14.63
CA GLU A 37 2.89 1.22 13.45
C GLU A 37 4.12 2.04 13.86
N LEU A 38 3.97 2.93 14.85
CA LEU A 38 5.08 3.72 15.40
C LEU A 38 6.11 2.83 16.08
N GLU A 39 5.69 1.85 16.89
CA GLU A 39 6.57 0.87 17.53
C GLU A 39 7.31 0.01 16.49
N ALA A 40 6.63 -0.41 15.42
CA ALA A 40 7.27 -1.15 14.32
C ALA A 40 8.27 -0.28 13.54
N GLU A 41 7.96 1.00 13.33
CA GLU A 41 8.86 1.98 12.72
C GLU A 41 10.07 2.29 13.63
N LEU A 42 9.85 2.40 14.95
CA LEU A 42 10.87 2.58 15.97
C LEU A 42 11.82 1.37 16.05
N LEU A 43 11.28 0.15 16.03
CA LEU A 43 12.08 -1.08 15.99
C LEU A 43 12.91 -1.21 14.70
N ALA A 44 12.38 -0.72 13.58
CA ALA A 44 13.11 -0.68 12.31
C ALA A 44 14.25 0.36 12.37
N LEU A 45 13.98 1.55 12.89
CA LEU A 45 14.98 2.61 13.10
C LEU A 45 16.05 2.21 14.12
N GLU A 46 15.69 1.51 15.20
CA GLU A 46 16.66 0.97 16.14
C GLU A 46 17.55 -0.11 15.51
N ARG A 47 17.03 -0.89 14.56
CA ARG A 47 17.83 -1.86 13.80
C ARG A 47 18.80 -1.13 12.87
N GLU A 48 18.31 -0.15 12.10
CA GLU A 48 19.12 0.66 11.19
C GLU A 48 20.19 1.47 11.93
N LYS A 49 19.85 2.02 13.11
CA LYS A 49 20.79 2.71 13.99
C LYS A 49 21.86 1.76 14.53
N ARG A 50 21.50 0.53 14.93
CA ARG A 50 22.50 -0.48 15.31
C ARG A 50 23.42 -0.84 14.15
N GLU A 51 22.88 -0.94 12.94
CA GLU A 51 23.67 -1.19 11.72
C GLU A 51 24.62 -0.02 11.40
N GLN A 52 24.18 1.24 11.55
CA GLN A 52 25.04 2.42 11.43
C GLN A 52 26.10 2.49 12.54
N GLU A 53 25.73 2.20 13.79
CA GLU A 53 26.69 2.16 14.91
C GLU A 53 27.74 1.05 14.72
N THR A 54 27.40 -0.09 14.08
CA THR A 54 28.39 -1.11 13.68
C THR A 54 29.31 -0.62 12.56
N LEU A 55 28.80 0.16 11.61
CA LEU A 55 29.62 0.81 10.57
C LEU A 55 30.57 1.87 11.15
N GLU A 56 30.09 2.69 12.09
CA GLU A 56 30.88 3.75 12.73
C GLU A 56 31.92 3.24 13.72
N ARG A 57 31.69 2.10 14.38
CA ARG A 57 32.69 1.44 15.25
C ARG A 57 33.90 0.91 14.51
N GLY A 58 33.95 1.00 13.18
CA GLY A 58 35.05 0.46 12.41
C GLY A 58 35.16 -1.06 12.53
N GLU A 59 34.07 -1.74 12.90
CA GLU A 59 33.88 -3.16 12.57
C GLU A 59 33.61 -3.24 11.05
N THR A 60 34.58 -2.78 10.27
CA THR A 60 34.61 -3.00 8.84
C THR A 60 34.83 -4.50 8.67
N ALA A 61 33.73 -5.24 8.50
CA ALA A 61 33.77 -6.29 7.50
C ALA A 61 34.39 -5.65 6.26
N ASN A 62 35.57 -6.13 5.87
CA ASN A 62 36.26 -5.75 4.64
C ASN A 62 35.24 -5.66 3.51
N LYS A 63 34.71 -4.47 3.23
CA LYS A 63 34.09 -4.17 1.94
C LYS A 63 35.24 -3.88 1.00
N SER A 64 35.89 -4.97 0.58
CA SER A 64 36.56 -5.04 -0.70
C SER A 64 35.58 -4.65 -1.80
N GLU A 65 36.10 -4.15 -2.90
CA GLU A 65 35.39 -3.71 -4.11
C GLU A 65 34.69 -4.87 -4.87
N ASP A 66 34.20 -5.88 -4.16
CA ASP A 66 33.68 -7.17 -4.63
C ASP A 66 32.14 -7.26 -4.56
N GLY A 67 31.45 -6.14 -4.75
CA GLY A 67 29.98 -6.04 -4.65
C GLY A 67 29.20 -6.96 -5.60
N ALA A 68 29.84 -7.51 -6.64
CA ALA A 68 29.22 -8.49 -7.54
C ALA A 68 29.04 -9.87 -6.88
N SER A 69 29.90 -10.23 -5.91
CA SER A 69 29.89 -11.57 -5.30
C SER A 69 28.74 -11.77 -4.29
N ASP A 70 28.34 -10.72 -3.59
CA ASP A 70 27.25 -10.77 -2.61
C ASP A 70 25.87 -10.88 -3.28
N ASP A 71 25.67 -10.18 -4.41
CA ASP A 71 24.41 -10.23 -5.16
C ASP A 71 24.21 -11.61 -5.83
N GLU A 72 25.26 -12.21 -6.38
CA GLU A 72 25.22 -13.55 -6.98
C GLU A 72 24.93 -14.62 -5.91
N ALA A 73 25.55 -14.50 -4.73
CA ALA A 73 25.29 -15.40 -3.61
C ALA A 73 23.83 -15.28 -3.09
N SER A 74 23.29 -14.07 -3.03
CA SER A 74 21.90 -13.83 -2.63
C SER A 74 20.91 -14.43 -3.65
N LEU A 75 21.18 -14.26 -4.95
CA LEU A 75 20.38 -14.82 -6.03
C LEU A 75 20.37 -16.36 -5.99
N ALA A 76 21.53 -16.98 -5.79
CA ALA A 76 21.64 -18.43 -5.65
C ALA A 76 20.87 -18.94 -4.42
N GLN A 77 20.97 -18.25 -3.28
CA GLN A 77 20.22 -18.60 -2.07
C GLN A 77 18.70 -18.50 -2.26
N PHE A 78 18.23 -17.47 -2.97
CA PHE A 78 16.82 -17.34 -3.33
C PHE A 78 16.38 -18.54 -4.17
N GLN A 79 17.11 -18.83 -5.26
CA GLN A 79 16.70 -19.87 -6.20
C GLN A 79 16.71 -21.26 -5.55
N GLU A 80 17.75 -21.58 -4.78
CA GLU A 80 17.83 -22.86 -4.05
C GLU A 80 16.65 -23.04 -3.09
N LEU A 81 16.31 -21.98 -2.34
CA LEU A 81 15.20 -22.02 -1.40
C LEU A 81 13.84 -22.07 -2.13
N TYR A 82 13.70 -21.33 -3.24
CA TYR A 82 12.52 -21.34 -4.09
C TYR A 82 12.27 -22.76 -4.61
N ASP A 83 13.26 -23.37 -5.26
CA ASP A 83 13.17 -24.73 -5.82
C ASP A 83 12.88 -25.76 -4.74
N THR A 84 13.51 -25.62 -3.57
CA THR A 84 13.25 -26.49 -2.42
C THR A 84 11.79 -26.41 -1.96
N ILE A 85 11.24 -25.21 -1.83
CA ILE A 85 9.84 -25.03 -1.42
C ILE A 85 8.90 -25.51 -2.52
N TYR A 86 9.17 -25.14 -3.78
CA TYR A 86 8.36 -25.50 -4.94
C TYR A 86 8.27 -27.02 -5.12
N ASN A 87 9.40 -27.73 -4.99
CA ASN A 87 9.43 -29.19 -5.06
C ASN A 87 8.72 -29.85 -3.87
N LYS A 88 8.93 -29.34 -2.65
CA LYS A 88 8.28 -29.88 -1.45
C LYS A 88 6.79 -29.59 -1.36
N THR A 89 6.28 -28.63 -2.14
CA THR A 89 4.86 -28.31 -2.21
C THR A 89 4.16 -28.97 -3.41
N GLN A 90 4.84 -29.86 -4.15
CA GLN A 90 4.19 -30.61 -5.23
C GLN A 90 3.03 -31.48 -4.70
N PRO A 91 1.94 -31.66 -5.46
CA PRO A 91 0.81 -32.49 -5.04
C PRO A 91 1.21 -33.92 -4.62
N ALA A 92 2.22 -34.49 -5.27
CA ALA A 92 2.72 -35.84 -5.00
C ALA A 92 3.54 -35.95 -3.71
N THR A 93 4.04 -34.84 -3.15
CA THR A 93 4.93 -34.86 -1.98
C THR A 93 4.17 -35.29 -0.72
N PRO A 94 4.66 -36.25 0.06
CA PRO A 94 4.05 -36.66 1.32
C PRO A 94 3.94 -35.51 2.34
N LYS A 95 2.89 -35.54 3.19
CA LYS A 95 2.64 -34.47 4.18
C LYS A 95 3.81 -34.21 5.15
N HIS A 96 4.58 -35.25 5.49
CA HIS A 96 5.70 -35.13 6.44
C HIS A 96 6.96 -34.49 5.82
N GLU A 97 7.00 -34.32 4.50
CA GLU A 97 8.10 -33.68 3.78
C GLU A 97 7.80 -32.23 3.40
N LEU A 98 6.61 -31.72 3.75
CA LEU A 98 6.22 -30.34 3.49
C LEU A 98 7.19 -29.34 4.13
N PRO A 99 7.43 -28.18 3.50
CA PRO A 99 8.33 -27.19 4.04
C PRO A 99 7.77 -26.60 5.34
N ARG A 100 8.68 -26.09 6.18
CA ARG A 100 8.30 -25.38 7.41
C ARG A 100 7.73 -24.01 7.04
N HIS A 101 6.81 -23.50 7.86
CA HIS A 101 6.25 -22.16 7.68
C HIS A 101 7.33 -21.07 7.55
N SER A 102 8.38 -21.16 8.36
CA SER A 102 9.52 -20.23 8.34
C SER A 102 10.27 -20.18 6.99
N SER A 103 10.17 -21.23 6.16
CA SER A 103 10.80 -21.27 4.85
C SER A 103 10.24 -20.19 3.91
N LEU A 104 8.92 -19.96 3.94
CA LEU A 104 8.30 -18.90 3.14
C LEU A 104 8.75 -17.52 3.61
N SER A 105 8.76 -17.28 4.93
CA SER A 105 9.26 -15.99 5.46
C SER A 105 10.73 -15.76 5.12
N LYS A 106 11.58 -16.80 5.11
CA LYS A 106 12.97 -16.69 4.69
C LYS A 106 13.06 -16.35 3.20
N LEU A 107 12.28 -17.02 2.35
CA LEU A 107 12.26 -16.72 0.92
C LEU A 107 11.84 -15.28 0.64
N ILE A 108 10.78 -14.80 1.30
CA ILE A 108 10.30 -13.41 1.15
C ILE A 108 11.42 -12.40 1.46
N SER A 109 12.24 -12.67 2.48
CA SER A 109 13.36 -11.78 2.84
C SER A 109 14.51 -11.77 1.82
N LEU A 110 14.57 -12.75 0.93
CA LEU A 110 15.59 -12.88 -0.11
C LEU A 110 15.15 -12.24 -1.44
N ILE A 111 13.92 -11.74 -1.56
CA ILE A 111 13.46 -11.03 -2.77
C ILE A 111 14.22 -9.71 -2.88
N SER A 112 15.06 -9.60 -3.89
CA SER A 112 15.93 -8.44 -4.16
C SER A 112 15.74 -7.84 -5.55
N ASN A 113 15.14 -8.54 -6.50
CA ASN A 113 14.95 -8.06 -7.87
C ASN A 113 13.59 -8.45 -8.48
N ALA A 114 13.36 -7.94 -9.70
CA ALA A 114 12.17 -8.14 -10.51
C ALA A 114 11.90 -9.61 -10.87
N GLU A 115 12.91 -10.31 -11.37
CA GLU A 115 12.80 -11.70 -11.84
C GLU A 115 12.37 -12.64 -10.71
N GLN A 116 12.88 -12.41 -9.49
CA GLN A 116 12.46 -13.15 -8.31
C GLN A 116 11.02 -12.84 -7.91
N ALA A 117 10.59 -11.58 -7.99
CA ALA A 117 9.23 -11.16 -7.69
C ALA A 117 8.20 -11.84 -8.61
N GLU A 118 8.51 -11.96 -9.90
CA GLU A 118 7.68 -12.62 -10.90
C GLU A 118 7.43 -14.11 -10.63
N GLN A 119 8.35 -14.79 -9.93
CA GLN A 119 8.21 -16.20 -9.57
C GLN A 119 7.26 -16.42 -8.38
N ILE A 120 7.09 -15.43 -7.50
CA ILE A 120 6.35 -15.58 -6.24
C ILE A 120 4.89 -16.02 -6.41
N PRO A 121 4.08 -15.47 -7.33
CA PRO A 121 2.68 -15.87 -7.47
C PRO A 121 2.46 -17.36 -7.70
N ALA A 122 3.32 -18.00 -8.49
CA ALA A 122 3.26 -19.44 -8.73
C ALA A 122 3.48 -20.23 -7.43
N LEU A 123 4.51 -19.86 -6.67
CA LEU A 123 4.83 -20.48 -5.39
C LEU A 123 3.74 -20.26 -4.35
N VAL A 124 3.20 -19.04 -4.22
CA VAL A 124 2.12 -18.74 -3.26
C VAL A 124 0.87 -19.54 -3.59
N THR A 125 0.52 -19.66 -4.88
CA THR A 125 -0.60 -20.52 -5.32
C THR A 125 -0.38 -21.96 -4.90
N GLN A 126 0.83 -22.49 -5.12
CA GLN A 126 1.16 -23.87 -4.76
C GLN A 126 1.16 -24.09 -3.24
N TRP A 127 1.73 -23.15 -2.49
CA TRP A 127 1.71 -23.11 -1.02
C TRP A 127 0.28 -23.18 -0.49
N ARG A 128 -0.61 -22.35 -1.07
CA ARG A 128 -2.03 -22.31 -0.74
C ARG A 128 -2.77 -23.60 -1.09
N ASN A 129 -2.52 -24.18 -2.26
CA ASN A 129 -3.11 -25.45 -2.70
C ASN A 129 -2.73 -26.62 -1.79
N ARG A 130 -1.59 -26.54 -1.11
CA ARG A 130 -1.16 -27.49 -0.08
C ARG A 130 -1.72 -27.18 1.31
N GLN A 131 -2.63 -26.21 1.42
CA GLN A 131 -3.26 -25.76 2.66
C GLN A 131 -2.24 -25.29 3.71
N LEU A 132 -1.08 -24.81 3.26
CA LEU A 132 -0.10 -24.22 4.15
C LEU A 132 -0.55 -22.80 4.53
N PRO A 133 -0.37 -22.38 5.79
CA PRO A 133 -0.82 -21.08 6.26
C PRO A 133 0.02 -19.95 5.65
N THR A 134 -0.62 -18.81 5.39
CA THR A 134 0.01 -17.54 5.05
C THR A 134 -0.55 -16.51 6.02
N GLU A 135 0.20 -16.20 7.08
CA GLU A 135 -0.28 -15.28 8.11
C GLU A 135 -0.23 -13.83 7.62
N ALA A 136 -0.82 -12.92 8.41
CA ALA A 136 -0.85 -11.50 8.10
C ALA A 136 0.57 -10.90 8.02
N LEU A 137 1.50 -11.38 8.85
CA LEU A 137 2.88 -10.91 8.86
C LEU A 137 3.62 -11.25 7.56
N GLU A 138 3.51 -12.49 7.07
CA GLU A 138 4.07 -12.92 5.79
C GLU A 138 3.43 -12.14 4.64
N SER A 139 2.12 -11.93 4.69
CA SER A 139 1.39 -11.14 3.68
C SER A 139 1.95 -9.72 3.59
N HIS A 140 2.09 -9.05 4.74
CA HIS A 140 2.63 -7.70 4.81
C HIS A 140 4.09 -7.62 4.34
N ARG A 141 4.95 -8.57 4.78
CA ARG A 141 6.35 -8.65 4.37
C ARG A 141 6.49 -8.87 2.86
N LEU A 142 5.69 -9.77 2.30
CA LEU A 142 5.70 -10.05 0.87
C LEU A 142 5.31 -8.81 0.06
N ILE A 143 4.19 -8.16 0.41
CA ILE A 143 3.75 -6.93 -0.25
C ILE A 143 4.84 -5.85 -0.19
N ARG A 144 5.48 -5.67 0.98
CA ARG A 144 6.57 -4.71 1.15
C ARG A 144 7.78 -5.06 0.27
N ALA A 145 8.15 -6.33 0.18
CA ALA A 145 9.25 -6.80 -0.66
C ALA A 145 8.96 -6.55 -2.14
N LEU A 146 7.78 -6.91 -2.62
CA LEU A 146 7.34 -6.68 -4.01
C LEU A 146 7.34 -5.19 -4.38
N CYS A 147 6.81 -4.33 -3.50
CA CYS A 147 6.83 -2.88 -3.73
C CYS A 147 8.27 -2.32 -3.70
N LYS A 148 9.16 -2.86 -2.87
CA LYS A 148 10.56 -2.43 -2.78
C LYS A 148 11.31 -2.67 -4.10
N VAL A 149 11.02 -3.79 -4.77
CA VAL A 149 11.64 -4.14 -6.06
C VAL A 149 10.87 -3.60 -7.27
N GLY A 150 9.89 -2.72 -7.06
CA GLY A 150 9.20 -2.01 -8.14
C GLY A 150 8.03 -2.76 -8.79
N HIS A 151 7.53 -3.83 -8.15
CA HIS A 151 6.41 -4.65 -8.65
C HIS A 151 5.13 -4.56 -7.78
N PRO A 152 4.53 -3.36 -7.63
CA PRO A 152 3.25 -3.21 -6.93
C PRO A 152 2.08 -3.87 -7.68
N ASP A 153 2.21 -4.09 -8.99
CA ASP A 153 1.27 -4.82 -9.85
C ASP A 153 1.14 -6.30 -9.44
N ILE A 154 2.26 -6.94 -9.09
CA ILE A 154 2.25 -8.30 -8.55
C ILE A 154 1.57 -8.31 -7.19
N ALA A 155 1.89 -7.33 -6.32
CA ALA A 155 1.23 -7.21 -5.02
C ALA A 155 -0.29 -7.03 -5.17
N LEU A 156 -0.73 -6.18 -6.09
CA LEU A 156 -2.15 -5.99 -6.41
C LEU A 156 -2.78 -7.27 -6.96
N THR A 157 -2.08 -8.02 -7.82
CA THR A 157 -2.56 -9.32 -8.34
C THR A 157 -2.79 -10.32 -7.21
N LEU A 158 -1.86 -10.40 -6.25
CA LEU A 158 -1.99 -11.28 -5.07
C LEU A 158 -3.18 -10.88 -4.19
N LEU A 159 -3.54 -9.60 -4.15
CA LEU A 159 -4.70 -9.09 -3.41
C LEU A 159 -6.03 -9.23 -4.19
N GLY A 160 -5.98 -9.12 -5.51
CA GLY A 160 -7.16 -9.15 -6.37
C GLY A 160 -7.83 -10.52 -6.42
N ASP A 161 -7.05 -11.60 -6.31
CA ASP A 161 -7.55 -12.97 -6.32
C ASP A 161 -7.42 -13.64 -4.94
N ARG A 162 -8.37 -13.30 -4.06
CA ARG A 162 -8.42 -13.77 -2.68
C ARG A 162 -8.56 -15.29 -2.58
N GLU A 163 -9.29 -15.91 -3.49
CA GLU A 163 -9.53 -17.35 -3.47
C GLU A 163 -8.24 -18.10 -3.79
N LYS A 164 -7.48 -17.61 -4.77
CA LYS A 164 -6.23 -18.23 -5.21
C LYS A 164 -5.06 -18.01 -4.25
N TYR A 165 -4.86 -16.79 -3.75
CA TYR A 165 -3.66 -16.45 -2.98
C TYR A 165 -3.91 -16.35 -1.46
N ASN A 166 -5.14 -16.04 -1.04
CA ASN A 166 -5.53 -15.92 0.37
C ASN A 166 -4.58 -15.05 1.21
N MET A 167 -4.22 -13.89 0.66
CA MET A 167 -3.42 -12.87 1.35
C MET A 167 -4.22 -12.17 2.44
N HIS A 168 -3.53 -11.65 3.46
CA HIS A 168 -4.13 -10.91 4.58
C HIS A 168 -3.44 -9.54 4.74
N PRO A 169 -3.69 -8.57 3.84
CA PRO A 169 -3.13 -7.23 3.96
C PRO A 169 -3.69 -6.48 5.17
N ASN A 170 -2.92 -5.52 5.67
CA ASN A 170 -3.40 -4.49 6.60
C ASN A 170 -3.41 -3.11 5.94
N GLN A 171 -3.84 -2.08 6.67
CA GLN A 171 -3.92 -0.72 6.16
C GLN A 171 -2.57 -0.21 5.63
N ALA A 172 -1.48 -0.48 6.35
CA ALA A 172 -0.12 -0.12 5.93
C ALA A 172 0.30 -0.79 4.62
N SER A 173 -0.11 -2.04 4.36
CA SER A 173 0.10 -2.71 3.07
C SER A 173 -0.57 -1.96 1.92
N MET A 174 -1.82 -1.50 2.11
CA MET A 174 -2.55 -0.75 1.07
C MET A 174 -1.87 0.59 0.79
N ARG A 175 -1.51 1.35 1.83
CA ARG A 175 -0.74 2.60 1.69
C ARG A 175 0.55 2.39 0.90
N LYS A 176 1.28 1.29 1.19
CA LYS A 176 2.56 0.99 0.53
C LYS A 176 2.39 0.69 -0.95
N ILE A 177 1.38 -0.10 -1.34
CA ILE A 177 1.10 -0.43 -2.74
C ILE A 177 0.70 0.84 -3.50
N VAL A 178 -0.24 1.64 -2.97
CA VAL A 178 -0.67 2.92 -3.58
C VAL A 178 0.52 3.82 -3.83
N ARG A 179 1.36 4.05 -2.81
CA ARG A 179 2.56 4.90 -2.94
C ARG A 179 3.53 4.35 -3.97
N SER A 180 3.69 3.03 -4.04
CA SER A 180 4.59 2.39 -5.00
C SER A 180 4.12 2.58 -6.45
N PHE A 181 2.81 2.50 -6.72
CA PHE A 181 2.25 2.85 -8.03
C PHE A 181 2.45 4.34 -8.34
N VAL A 182 2.11 5.23 -7.40
CA VAL A 182 2.26 6.68 -7.57
C VAL A 182 3.70 7.07 -7.90
N ASN A 183 4.69 6.44 -7.28
CA ASN A 183 6.11 6.69 -7.57
C ASN A 183 6.55 6.26 -8.98
N LYS A 184 5.78 5.40 -9.66
CA LYS A 184 6.05 4.94 -11.03
C LYS A 184 5.29 5.74 -12.09
N VAL A 185 4.44 6.69 -11.70
CA VAL A 185 3.66 7.49 -12.64
C VAL A 185 4.58 8.31 -13.53
N VAL A 186 4.53 8.03 -14.83
CA VAL A 186 5.18 8.82 -15.88
C VAL A 186 4.20 9.89 -16.39
N PRO A 187 4.56 11.18 -16.42
CA PRO A 187 3.63 12.23 -16.84
C PRO A 187 3.11 12.02 -18.27
N GLU A 188 1.80 12.22 -18.46
CA GLU A 188 1.10 12.21 -19.75
C GLU A 188 1.40 11.00 -20.67
N SER A 189 1.71 9.83 -20.09
CA SER A 189 1.97 8.59 -20.83
C SER A 189 0.92 7.50 -20.54
N GLU A 190 0.71 6.58 -21.49
CA GLU A 190 -0.20 5.44 -21.26
C GLU A 190 0.25 4.57 -20.08
N GLU A 191 1.56 4.38 -19.92
CA GLU A 191 2.16 3.66 -18.80
C GLU A 191 1.88 4.39 -17.48
N GLY A 192 2.09 5.71 -17.42
CA GLY A 192 1.79 6.48 -16.22
C GLY A 192 0.32 6.43 -15.83
N LEU A 193 -0.58 6.42 -16.81
CA LEU A 193 -2.01 6.26 -16.56
C LEU A 193 -2.34 4.86 -16.02
N LYS A 194 -1.71 3.81 -16.55
CA LYS A 194 -1.85 2.43 -16.04
C LYS A 194 -1.34 2.30 -14.61
N GLU A 195 -0.20 2.91 -14.29
CA GLU A 195 0.33 2.92 -12.91
C GLU A 195 -0.63 3.66 -11.97
N LEU A 196 -1.17 4.81 -12.42
CA LEU A 196 -2.18 5.55 -11.64
C LEU A 196 -3.46 4.72 -11.44
N ASP A 197 -3.95 4.02 -12.48
CA ASP A 197 -5.09 3.11 -12.38
C ASP A 197 -4.82 1.99 -11.35
N GLY A 198 -3.61 1.44 -11.31
CA GLY A 198 -3.18 0.47 -10.30
C GLY A 198 -3.29 1.01 -8.86
N ALA A 199 -2.94 2.28 -8.65
CA ALA A 199 -3.11 2.94 -7.35
C ALA A 199 -4.60 3.04 -6.94
N PHE A 200 -5.48 3.46 -7.86
CA PHE A 200 -6.92 3.55 -7.61
C PHE A 200 -7.56 2.17 -7.40
N LEU A 201 -7.16 1.16 -8.18
CA LEU A 201 -7.62 -0.22 -8.00
C LEU A 201 -7.23 -0.77 -6.62
N THR A 202 -6.03 -0.44 -6.13
CA THR A 202 -5.60 -0.82 -4.79
C THR A 202 -6.53 -0.27 -3.71
N MET A 203 -6.90 1.02 -3.80
CA MET A 203 -7.88 1.63 -2.90
C MET A 203 -9.24 0.91 -2.99
N ALA A 204 -9.71 0.61 -4.20
CA ALA A 204 -10.98 -0.07 -4.42
C ALA A 204 -11.01 -1.51 -3.86
N VAL A 205 -9.85 -2.15 -3.69
CA VAL A 205 -9.73 -3.49 -3.10
C VAL A 205 -9.81 -3.47 -1.56
N ALA A 206 -9.49 -2.35 -0.89
CA ALA A 206 -9.47 -2.27 0.58
C ALA A 206 -10.76 -2.76 1.28
N PRO A 207 -11.96 -2.36 0.83
CA PRO A 207 -13.21 -2.82 1.45
C PRO A 207 -13.41 -4.34 1.43
N TYR A 208 -12.85 -5.06 0.44
CA TYR A 208 -12.96 -6.52 0.37
C TYR A 208 -12.25 -7.20 1.54
N TYR A 209 -11.27 -6.54 2.13
CA TYR A 209 -10.52 -7.00 3.30
C TYR A 209 -11.07 -6.45 4.63
N ASN A 210 -12.23 -5.79 4.61
CA ASN A 210 -12.77 -5.03 5.75
C ASN A 210 -11.81 -3.94 6.27
N LEU A 211 -10.97 -3.41 5.39
CA LEU A 211 -10.09 -2.29 5.69
C LEU A 211 -10.83 -0.96 5.49
N GLN A 212 -10.35 0.08 6.15
CA GLN A 212 -10.90 1.44 6.04
C GLN A 212 -10.62 2.01 4.64
N ALA A 213 -11.69 2.46 3.97
CA ALA A 213 -11.61 3.08 2.66
C ALA A 213 -11.27 4.58 2.75
N ASP A 214 -11.48 5.19 3.92
CA ASP A 214 -11.36 6.60 4.24
C ASP A 214 -9.95 7.01 4.70
N ASP A 215 -8.93 6.26 4.28
CA ASP A 215 -7.55 6.50 4.67
C ASP A 215 -6.97 7.75 4.02
N ALA A 216 -6.78 8.76 4.84
CA ALA A 216 -6.19 10.03 4.46
C ALA A 216 -4.85 9.95 3.71
N TYR A 217 -3.95 9.01 4.07
CA TYR A 217 -2.67 8.86 3.35
C TYR A 217 -2.89 8.34 1.94
N VAL A 218 -3.87 7.46 1.75
CA VAL A 218 -4.23 6.94 0.43
C VAL A 218 -4.77 8.07 -0.44
N TYR A 219 -5.74 8.85 0.06
CA TYR A 219 -6.27 10.01 -0.68
C TYR A 219 -5.19 11.05 -1.01
N ALA A 220 -4.35 11.43 -0.04
CA ALA A 220 -3.24 12.36 -0.27
C ALA A 220 -2.27 11.84 -1.36
N SER A 221 -1.95 10.54 -1.33
CA SER A 221 -1.07 9.91 -2.32
C SER A 221 -1.71 9.88 -3.72
N LEU A 222 -3.00 9.57 -3.82
CA LEU A 222 -3.74 9.54 -5.09
C LEU A 222 -3.88 10.94 -5.70
N VAL A 223 -4.11 11.97 -4.88
CA VAL A 223 -4.12 13.37 -5.35
C VAL A 223 -2.74 13.75 -5.87
N LYS A 224 -1.67 13.51 -5.11
CA LYS A 224 -0.29 13.79 -5.52
C LYS A 224 0.09 13.03 -6.81
N GLY A 225 -0.24 11.75 -6.91
CA GLY A 225 0.02 10.94 -8.10
C GLY A 225 -0.77 11.39 -9.33
N SER A 226 -2.04 11.79 -9.13
CA SER A 226 -2.86 12.34 -10.21
C SER A 226 -2.30 13.68 -10.71
N LEU A 227 -1.81 14.54 -9.81
CA LEU A 227 -1.14 15.78 -10.19
C LEU A 227 0.21 15.53 -10.89
N ALA A 228 0.98 14.54 -10.42
CA ALA A 228 2.24 14.15 -11.04
C ALA A 228 2.05 13.60 -12.46
N TYR A 229 0.93 12.92 -12.74
CA TYR A 229 0.56 12.51 -14.10
C TYR A 229 0.37 13.72 -15.04
N GLY A 230 -0.15 14.83 -14.54
CA GLY A 230 -0.36 16.04 -15.32
C GLY A 230 -1.59 16.02 -16.23
N GLY A 231 -1.65 17.00 -17.13
CA GLY A 231 -2.76 17.18 -18.06
C GLY A 231 -4.14 17.41 -17.43
N GLU A 232 -5.16 17.42 -18.29
CA GLU A 232 -6.56 17.58 -17.86
C GLU A 232 -7.04 16.38 -17.03
N GLU A 233 -6.62 15.17 -17.42
CA GLU A 233 -7.03 13.93 -16.76
C GLU A 233 -6.47 13.81 -15.35
N GLY A 234 -5.19 14.16 -15.13
CA GLY A 234 -4.59 14.19 -13.81
C GLY A 234 -5.29 15.18 -12.88
N LEU A 235 -5.55 16.40 -13.36
CA LEU A 235 -6.30 17.40 -12.60
C LEU A 235 -7.74 16.93 -12.30
N ARG A 236 -8.42 16.29 -13.26
CA ARG A 236 -9.78 15.75 -13.07
C ARG A 236 -9.81 14.69 -11.97
N ARG A 237 -8.88 13.73 -11.98
CA ARG A 237 -8.78 12.67 -10.97
C ARG A 237 -8.40 13.22 -9.60
N ALA A 238 -7.43 14.13 -9.53
CA ALA A 238 -7.05 14.80 -8.28
C ALA A 238 -8.24 15.55 -7.66
N THR A 239 -8.99 16.29 -8.48
CA THR A 239 -10.21 16.99 -8.09
C THR A 239 -11.24 16.03 -7.49
N ALA A 240 -11.60 14.99 -8.23
CA ALA A 240 -12.62 14.03 -7.79
C ALA A 240 -12.22 13.32 -6.48
N THR A 241 -10.94 12.95 -6.37
CA THR A 241 -10.38 12.29 -5.18
C THR A 241 -10.45 13.20 -3.95
N MET A 242 -10.08 14.48 -4.09
CA MET A 242 -10.15 15.44 -2.99
C MET A 242 -11.60 15.78 -2.61
N ASP A 243 -12.48 15.97 -3.60
CA ASP A 243 -13.91 16.25 -3.36
C ASP A 243 -14.57 15.09 -2.58
N GLU A 244 -14.23 13.83 -2.92
CA GLU A 244 -14.66 12.65 -2.17
C GLU A 244 -14.11 12.64 -0.74
N TYR A 245 -12.82 12.94 -0.56
CA TYR A 245 -12.21 12.99 0.77
C TYR A 245 -12.85 14.05 1.68
N LEU A 246 -13.13 15.25 1.15
CA LEU A 246 -13.77 16.34 1.90
C LEU A 246 -15.18 15.97 2.36
N LEU A 247 -15.92 15.21 1.54
CA LEU A 247 -17.22 14.69 1.93
C LEU A 247 -17.10 13.74 3.13
N ILE A 248 -16.10 12.86 3.13
CA ILE A 248 -15.85 11.89 4.20
C ILE A 248 -15.34 12.58 5.47
N ASP A 249 -14.41 13.52 5.34
CA ASP A 249 -13.85 14.27 6.48
C ASP A 249 -14.93 15.07 7.23
N GLY A 250 -15.92 15.60 6.51
CA GLY A 250 -17.08 16.28 7.11
C GLY A 250 -17.96 15.38 7.99
N GLU A 251 -17.89 14.05 7.82
CA GLU A 251 -18.61 13.06 8.64
C GLU A 251 -17.71 12.47 9.76
N ARG A 252 -16.44 12.89 9.88
CA ARG A 252 -15.48 12.30 10.81
C ARG A 252 -15.66 12.82 12.24
N ASP A 253 -15.75 11.90 13.20
CA ASP A 253 -15.87 12.22 14.64
C ASP A 253 -14.52 12.51 15.30
N GLN A 254 -13.42 11.94 14.78
CA GLN A 254 -12.09 12.03 15.35
C GLN A 254 -11.20 12.99 14.54
N PRO A 255 -10.44 13.88 15.20
CA PRO A 255 -9.50 14.74 14.49
C PRO A 255 -8.37 13.93 13.86
N LEU A 256 -7.82 14.44 12.76
CA LEU A 256 -6.64 13.88 12.13
C LEU A 256 -5.42 13.99 13.04
N THR A 257 -4.54 12.99 13.00
CA THR A 257 -3.21 13.12 13.61
C THR A 257 -2.38 14.16 12.85
N LYS A 258 -1.41 14.79 13.53
CA LYS A 258 -0.56 15.83 12.94
C LYS A 258 0.17 15.35 11.67
N LYS A 259 0.68 14.11 11.67
CA LYS A 259 1.36 13.49 10.53
C LYS A 259 0.40 13.37 9.33
N VAL A 260 -0.80 12.84 9.56
CA VAL A 260 -1.84 12.70 8.53
C VAL A 260 -2.30 14.04 7.98
N ALA A 261 -2.57 15.01 8.86
CA ALA A 261 -2.99 16.35 8.46
C ALA A 261 -1.93 17.02 7.58
N SER A 262 -0.63 16.83 7.87
CA SER A 262 0.45 17.44 7.08
C SER A 262 0.51 16.92 5.64
N GLU A 263 0.28 15.62 5.45
CA GLU A 263 0.25 15.01 4.11
C GLU A 263 -0.94 15.49 3.27
N LEU A 264 -2.11 15.62 3.89
CA LEU A 264 -3.31 16.13 3.22
C LEU A 264 -3.21 17.61 2.89
N VAL A 265 -2.70 18.42 3.82
CA VAL A 265 -2.45 19.85 3.57
C VAL A 265 -1.48 20.00 2.39
N SER A 266 -0.38 19.24 2.38
CA SER A 266 0.56 19.23 1.25
C SER A 266 -0.11 18.86 -0.07
N ALA A 267 -0.95 17.81 -0.09
CA ALA A 267 -1.67 17.42 -1.30
C ALA A 267 -2.70 18.47 -1.76
N ALA A 268 -3.42 19.09 -0.82
CA ALA A 268 -4.42 20.11 -1.08
C ALA A 268 -3.80 21.42 -1.59
N GLU A 269 -2.65 21.81 -1.06
CA GLU A 269 -1.90 22.97 -1.53
C GLU A 269 -1.44 22.77 -2.98
N SER A 270 -0.86 21.61 -3.30
CA SER A 270 -0.49 21.29 -4.69
C SER A 270 -1.69 21.29 -5.64
N LEU A 271 -2.86 20.83 -5.18
CA LEU A 271 -4.10 20.88 -5.99
C LEU A 271 -4.62 22.32 -6.15
N SER A 272 -4.51 23.15 -5.11
CA SER A 272 -4.87 24.57 -5.15
C SER A 272 -4.01 25.34 -6.15
N GLU A 273 -2.70 25.11 -6.15
CA GLU A 273 -1.77 25.65 -7.15
C GLU A 273 -2.15 25.21 -8.57
N ALA A 274 -2.45 23.91 -8.76
CA ALA A 274 -2.90 23.38 -10.04
C ALA A 274 -4.22 24.02 -10.51
N TYR A 275 -5.16 24.30 -9.61
CA TYR A 275 -6.38 25.05 -9.94
C TYR A 275 -6.09 26.48 -10.39
N GLN A 276 -5.17 27.18 -9.70
CA GLN A 276 -4.79 28.55 -10.08
C GLN A 276 -4.16 28.58 -11.46
N ALA A 277 -3.29 27.60 -11.78
CA ALA A 277 -2.67 27.47 -13.09
C ALA A 277 -3.65 27.16 -14.23
N ASN A 278 -4.86 26.66 -13.91
CA ASN A 278 -5.89 26.25 -14.88
C ASN A 278 -7.14 27.17 -14.84
N ASP A 279 -6.99 28.42 -14.41
CA ASP A 279 -8.08 29.41 -14.31
C ASP A 279 -9.28 28.97 -13.44
N LYS A 280 -9.07 28.04 -12.50
CA LYS A 280 -10.08 27.52 -11.56
C LYS A 280 -9.98 28.17 -10.18
N ALA A 281 -9.75 29.48 -10.13
CA ALA A 281 -9.51 30.24 -8.89
C ALA A 281 -10.62 30.10 -7.82
N ALA A 282 -11.88 29.91 -8.25
CA ALA A 282 -12.99 29.69 -7.32
C ALA A 282 -12.83 28.38 -6.52
N LYS A 283 -12.41 27.29 -7.20
CA LYS A 283 -12.15 25.99 -6.55
C LYS A 283 -10.92 26.04 -5.64
N ALA A 284 -9.87 26.74 -6.07
CA ALA A 284 -8.68 26.96 -5.23
C ALA A 284 -9.07 27.60 -3.89
N LYS A 285 -9.86 28.68 -3.93
CA LYS A 285 -10.33 29.38 -2.73
C LYS A 285 -11.20 28.50 -1.82
N GLU A 286 -12.06 27.66 -2.39
CA GLU A 286 -12.89 26.71 -1.63
C GLU A 286 -12.02 25.65 -0.92
N LEU A 287 -11.04 25.10 -1.63
CA LEU A 287 -10.09 24.13 -1.08
C LEU A 287 -9.22 24.75 0.01
N ASP A 288 -8.73 25.98 -0.18
CA ASP A 288 -7.93 26.70 0.82
C ASP A 288 -8.71 26.93 2.12
N ALA A 289 -10.01 27.24 2.01
CA ALA A 289 -10.88 27.41 3.17
C ALA A 289 -11.04 26.11 3.97
N SER A 290 -11.19 24.98 3.29
CA SER A 290 -11.26 23.65 3.92
C SER A 290 -9.91 23.27 4.57
N THR A 291 -8.82 23.50 3.84
CA THR A 291 -7.44 23.21 4.29
C THR A 291 -7.04 24.02 5.52
N ALA A 292 -7.59 25.23 5.70
CA ALA A 292 -7.36 26.05 6.89
C ALA A 292 -7.82 25.38 8.20
N VAL A 293 -8.78 24.45 8.14
CA VAL A 293 -9.19 23.65 9.31
C VAL A 293 -8.10 22.66 9.68
N TRP A 294 -7.55 21.92 8.71
CA TRP A 294 -6.47 20.96 8.93
C TRP A 294 -5.18 21.63 9.40
N LYS A 295 -4.86 22.82 8.88
CA LYS A 295 -3.69 23.60 9.31
C LYS A 295 -3.73 24.00 10.79
N LYS A 296 -4.92 24.15 11.37
CA LYS A 296 -5.05 24.44 12.82
C LYS A 296 -4.72 23.25 13.70
N ALA A 297 -4.72 22.03 13.14
CA ALA A 297 -4.35 20.81 13.84
C ALA A 297 -2.84 20.50 13.76
N LEU A 298 -2.07 21.25 12.97
CA LEU A 298 -0.60 21.15 12.86
C LEU A 298 0.11 21.98 13.94
#